data_AF-A0A259PTN4-F1
#
_entry.id   AF-A0A259PTN4-F1
#
_cell.length_a   1.000
_cell.length_b   1.000
_cell.length_c   1.000
_cell.angle_alpha   90.00
_cell.angle_beta   90.00
_cell.angle_gamma   90.00
#
_symmetry.space_group_name_H-M   'P 1'
#
loop_
_entity.id
_entity.type
_entity.pdbx_description
1 polymer ?
#
loop_
_entity_poly.entity_id
_entity_poly.type
_entity_poly.pdbx_seq_one_letter_code
_entity_poly.pdbx_strand_id
1 'polypeptide(L)'
;MATSSKSKPAPLAPESQVGGYRIVRKVASGGFGVVYLALSSDGQKVAIKEYLPASLVERGPGESSPVVPPDKLALYRLGLKSFFEEGRSLAQISHPSVVSVLNFFRENDTVYMVMNYLEGASLQEFVITARELKRKKIFRESTIRSLFDDILQGLRVVHQHKMLHLDIKPANVFITDDNKPILIDFGAAREVLNQQDKRFRPMYTPGFAAP
;
A
#
# COMPACT_ATOMS: atom_id res chain seq x y z
N MET A 1 18.00 28.39 -12.49
CA MET A 1 17.93 27.44 -11.36
C MET A 1 17.09 26.25 -11.79
N ALA A 2 17.74 25.13 -12.12
CA ALA A 2 17.03 23.91 -12.53
C ALA A 2 16.36 23.28 -11.30
N THR A 3 15.06 23.06 -11.39
CA THR A 3 14.31 22.26 -10.42
C THR A 3 14.84 20.83 -10.48
N SER A 4 15.70 20.46 -9.53
CA SER A 4 16.12 19.07 -9.35
C SER A 4 14.86 18.21 -9.16
N SER A 5 14.53 17.40 -10.17
CA SER A 5 13.53 16.35 -10.03
C SER A 5 14.10 15.34 -9.05
N LYS A 6 13.68 15.39 -7.78
CA LYS A 6 14.08 14.39 -6.78
C LYS A 6 13.78 13.01 -7.35
N SER A 7 14.83 12.21 -7.59
CA SER A 7 14.70 10.86 -8.10
C SER A 7 13.95 10.02 -7.06
N LYS A 8 13.00 9.20 -7.52
CA LYS A 8 12.35 8.23 -6.62
C LYS A 8 13.42 7.21 -6.19
N PRO A 9 13.42 6.77 -4.92
CA PRO A 9 14.34 5.75 -4.47
C PRO A 9 14.18 4.49 -5.32
N ALA A 10 15.30 3.88 -5.72
CA ALA A 10 15.30 2.68 -6.55
C ALA A 10 14.56 1.54 -5.82
N PRO A 11 13.79 0.69 -6.51
CA PRO A 11 13.24 -0.53 -5.91
C PRO A 11 14.34 -1.58 -5.69
N LEU A 12 14.08 -2.57 -4.84
CA LEU A 12 14.89 -3.79 -4.78
C LEU A 12 14.92 -4.47 -6.16
N ALA A 13 16.08 -5.00 -6.54
CA ALA A 13 16.25 -5.72 -7.80
C ALA A 13 15.55 -7.08 -7.76
N PRO A 14 15.10 -7.62 -8.91
CA PRO A 14 14.73 -9.03 -9.03
C PRO A 14 15.82 -9.93 -8.44
N GLU A 15 15.42 -11.06 -7.87
CA GLU A 15 16.25 -12.03 -7.15
C GLU A 15 16.84 -11.57 -5.81
N SER A 16 16.62 -10.32 -5.40
CA SER A 16 16.97 -9.88 -4.03
C SER A 16 16.22 -10.72 -2.98
N GLN A 17 16.90 -11.02 -1.87
CA GLN A 17 16.33 -11.77 -0.75
C GLN A 17 16.02 -10.79 0.40
N VAL A 18 14.80 -10.85 0.94
CA VAL A 18 14.41 -10.10 2.15
C VAL A 18 13.54 -10.98 3.04
N GLY A 19 13.88 -11.14 4.31
CA GLY A 19 13.09 -11.90 5.28
C GLY A 19 12.79 -13.36 4.86
N GLY A 20 13.65 -13.98 4.05
CA GLY A 20 13.44 -15.32 3.49
C GLY A 20 12.54 -15.37 2.25
N TYR A 21 12.17 -14.22 1.68
CA TYR A 21 11.41 -14.11 0.44
C TYR A 21 12.30 -13.61 -0.70
N ARG A 22 12.08 -14.15 -1.90
CA ARG A 22 12.78 -13.75 -3.12
C ARG A 22 11.94 -12.77 -3.93
N ILE A 23 12.46 -11.56 -4.15
CA ILE A 23 11.80 -10.55 -4.97
C ILE A 23 11.75 -11.02 -6.43
N VAL A 24 10.55 -11.06 -7.03
CA VAL A 24 10.38 -11.36 -8.45
C VAL A 24 10.41 -10.08 -9.26
N ARG A 25 9.56 -9.12 -8.89
CA ARG A 25 9.47 -7.82 -9.56
C ARG A 25 8.74 -6.80 -8.70
N LYS A 26 8.97 -5.52 -9.01
CA LYS A 26 8.12 -4.44 -8.56
C LYS A 26 6.72 -4.56 -9.19
N VAL A 27 5.69 -4.36 -8.36
CA VAL A 27 4.26 -4.31 -8.76
C VAL A 27 3.79 -2.86 -8.80
N ALA A 28 4.05 -2.10 -7.74
CA ALA A 28 3.61 -0.72 -7.63
C ALA A 28 4.63 0.12 -6.85
N SER A 29 4.56 1.44 -7.00
CA SER A 29 5.25 2.39 -6.12
C SER A 29 4.39 3.63 -5.91
N GLY A 30 4.21 4.00 -4.64
CA GLY A 30 3.59 5.25 -4.24
C GLY A 30 4.59 6.21 -3.62
N GLY A 31 4.09 7.31 -3.03
CA GLY A 31 4.93 8.25 -2.29
C GLY A 31 5.50 7.70 -0.98
N PHE A 32 4.98 6.58 -0.48
CA PHE A 32 5.23 6.07 0.87
C PHE A 32 5.86 4.68 0.90
N GLY A 33 6.03 4.04 -0.25
CA GLY A 33 6.51 2.68 -0.31
C GLY A 33 6.46 2.07 -1.69
N VAL A 34 7.02 0.87 -1.76
CA VAL A 34 7.08 0.04 -2.96
C VAL A 34 6.42 -1.29 -2.64
N VAL A 35 5.63 -1.81 -3.58
CA VAL A 35 5.03 -3.13 -3.48
C VAL A 35 5.70 -4.05 -4.48
N TYR A 36 6.13 -5.22 -4.02
CA TYR A 36 6.79 -6.25 -4.80
C TYR A 36 5.92 -7.50 -4.87
N LEU A 37 6.01 -8.20 -6.00
CA LEU A 37 5.69 -9.63 -6.05
C LEU A 37 6.94 -10.37 -5.61
N ALA A 38 6.79 -11.27 -4.65
CA ALA A 38 7.86 -12.12 -4.16
C ALA A 38 7.39 -13.56 -4.03
N LEU A 39 8.35 -14.46 -3.83
CA LEU A 39 8.12 -15.88 -3.57
C LEU A 39 8.65 -16.23 -2.18
N SER A 40 7.86 -16.95 -1.41
CA SER A 40 8.32 -17.60 -0.18
C SER A 40 9.25 -18.79 -0.48
N SER A 41 9.83 -19.36 0.55
CA SER A 41 10.73 -20.52 0.47
C SER A 41 10.09 -21.78 -0.13
N ASP A 42 8.77 -21.95 0.05
CA ASP A 42 7.95 -23.01 -0.53
C ASP A 42 7.37 -22.65 -1.92
N GLY A 43 7.73 -21.49 -2.48
CA GLY A 43 7.34 -21.06 -3.82
C GLY A 43 5.96 -20.42 -3.93
N GLN A 44 5.30 -20.08 -2.81
CA GLN A 44 4.05 -19.34 -2.85
C GLN A 44 4.26 -17.87 -3.21
N LYS A 45 3.37 -17.32 -4.05
CA LYS A 45 3.37 -15.89 -4.38
C LYS A 45 2.86 -15.07 -3.20
N VAL A 46 3.60 -14.03 -2.85
CA VAL A 46 3.20 -13.03 -1.85
C VAL A 46 3.40 -11.62 -2.40
N ALA A 47 2.65 -10.66 -1.87
CA ALA A 47 2.92 -9.25 -2.05
C ALA A 47 3.70 -8.72 -0.84
N ILE A 48 4.80 -7.99 -1.08
CA ILE A 48 5.60 -7.37 -0.02
C ILE A 48 5.55 -5.86 -0.20
N LYS A 49 5.04 -5.14 0.80
CA LYS A 49 5.09 -3.67 0.85
C LYS A 49 6.25 -3.23 1.73
N GLU A 50 7.17 -2.48 1.15
CA GLU A 50 8.30 -1.85 1.83
C GLU A 50 7.95 -0.40 2.17
N TYR A 51 8.26 0.01 3.40
CA TYR A 51 8.23 1.43 3.77
C TYR A 51 9.39 2.18 3.11
N LEU A 52 9.07 3.01 2.13
CA LEU A 52 10.09 3.72 1.34
C LEU A 52 9.55 5.09 0.91
N PRO A 53 9.37 6.02 1.86
CA PRO A 53 8.81 7.34 1.58
C PRO A 53 9.77 8.18 0.73
N ALA A 54 9.44 8.38 -0.54
CA ALA A 54 10.31 9.01 -1.54
C ALA A 54 10.71 10.47 -1.22
N SER A 55 9.97 11.12 -0.32
CA SER A 55 10.32 12.47 0.16
C SER A 55 11.38 12.47 1.26
N LEU A 56 11.51 11.36 1.99
CA LEU A 56 12.37 11.26 3.17
C LEU A 56 13.65 10.47 2.92
N VAL A 57 13.68 9.60 1.91
CA VAL A 57 14.81 8.70 1.68
C VAL A 57 15.33 8.74 0.26
N GLU A 58 16.59 8.33 0.12
CA GLU A 58 17.26 8.07 -1.15
C GLU A 58 17.72 6.61 -1.18
N ARG A 59 17.76 6.00 -2.37
CA ARG A 59 18.34 4.67 -2.58
C ARG A 59 18.77 4.53 -4.04
N GLY A 60 20.03 4.16 -4.25
CA GLY A 60 20.61 3.89 -5.55
C GLY A 60 20.26 2.49 -6.10
N PRO A 61 20.38 2.27 -7.41
CA PRO A 61 20.23 0.93 -8.00
C PRO A 61 21.24 -0.06 -7.39
N GLY A 62 20.76 -1.25 -7.01
CA GLY A 62 21.60 -2.30 -6.42
C GLY A 62 21.81 -2.18 -4.91
N GLU A 63 21.36 -1.08 -4.28
CA GLU A 63 21.38 -0.93 -2.83
C GLU A 63 20.13 -1.54 -2.19
N SER A 64 20.28 -2.09 -0.98
CA SER A 64 19.15 -2.65 -0.21
C SER A 64 18.60 -1.64 0.80
N SER A 65 19.47 -1.04 1.63
CA SER A 65 19.06 -0.08 2.65
C SER A 65 18.81 1.32 2.07
N PRO A 66 17.74 2.03 2.49
CA PRO A 66 17.56 3.44 2.17
C PRO A 66 18.47 4.33 3.02
N VAL A 67 18.95 5.41 2.41
CA VAL A 67 19.70 6.48 3.10
C VAL A 67 18.72 7.58 3.51
N VAL A 68 18.76 7.95 4.79
CA VAL A 68 17.89 8.98 5.37
C VAL A 68 18.74 10.20 5.78
N PRO A 69 18.53 11.38 5.18
CA PRO A 69 19.20 12.60 5.59
C PRO A 69 18.94 12.93 7.08
N PRO A 70 19.95 13.44 7.84
CA PRO A 70 19.81 13.68 9.28
C PRO A 70 18.62 14.58 9.67
N ASP A 71 18.31 15.58 8.86
CA ASP A 71 17.18 16.50 9.07
C ASP A 71 15.81 15.83 8.93
N LYS A 72 15.73 14.67 8.26
CA LYS A 72 14.50 13.90 8.04
C LYS A 72 14.39 12.66 8.93
N LEU A 73 15.45 12.31 9.66
CA LEU A 73 15.54 11.07 10.41
C LEU A 73 14.44 10.92 11.47
N ALA A 74 14.10 11.99 12.18
CA ALA A 74 13.04 11.96 13.19
C ALA A 74 11.68 11.61 12.57
N LEU A 75 11.34 12.26 11.45
CA LEU A 75 10.09 12.05 10.74
C LEU A 75 10.03 10.66 10.08
N TYR A 76 11.15 10.20 9.50
CA TYR A 76 11.27 8.84 8.98
C TYR A 76 11.01 7.79 10.07
N ARG A 77 11.65 7.91 11.24
CA ARG A 77 11.46 6.97 12.36
C ARG A 77 10.01 6.95 12.86
N LEU A 78 9.35 8.10 12.87
CA LEU A 78 7.96 8.20 13.27
C LEU A 78 7.02 7.48 12.27
N GLY A 79 7.21 7.70 10.97
CA GLY A 79 6.44 6.99 9.95
C GLY A 79 6.75 5.49 9.89
N LEU A 80 8.02 5.10 10.09
CA LEU A 80 8.44 3.70 10.19
C LEU A 80 7.75 2.98 11.35
N LYS A 81 7.71 3.61 12.54
CA LYS A 81 6.97 3.10 13.71
C LYS A 81 5.49 2.93 13.39
N SER A 82 4.88 3.92 12.75
CA SER A 82 3.45 3.89 12.40
C SER A 82 3.12 2.79 11.40
N PHE A 83 3.96 2.59 10.39
CA PHE A 83 3.82 1.51 9.41
C PHE A 83 3.96 0.12 10.06
N PHE A 84 4.87 -0.02 11.03
CA PHE A 84 5.04 -1.26 11.78
C PHE A 84 3.80 -1.59 12.63
N GLU A 85 3.25 -0.61 13.35
CA GLU A 85 2.01 -0.81 14.14
C GLU A 85 0.78 -1.06 13.26
N GLU A 86 0.72 -0.45 12.07
CA GLU A 86 -0.30 -0.76 11.04
C GLU A 86 -0.24 -2.24 10.65
N GLY A 87 0.94 -2.74 10.29
CA GLY A 87 1.13 -4.15 9.93
C GLY A 87 0.74 -5.11 11.05
N ARG A 88 1.18 -4.81 12.28
CA ARG A 88 0.83 -5.60 13.47
C ARG A 88 -0.68 -5.64 13.72
N SER A 89 -1.34 -4.50 13.58
CA SER A 89 -2.78 -4.39 13.83
C SER A 89 -3.60 -5.04 12.69
N LEU A 90 -3.16 -4.93 11.44
CA LEU A 90 -3.76 -5.61 10.29
C LEU A 90 -3.59 -7.13 10.37
N ALA A 91 -2.47 -7.62 10.91
CA ALA A 91 -2.25 -9.06 11.09
C ALA A 91 -3.25 -9.72 12.06
N GLN A 92 -3.94 -8.94 12.89
CA GLN A 92 -5.00 -9.44 13.77
C GLN A 92 -6.37 -9.51 13.07
N ILE A 93 -6.50 -8.94 11.86
CA ILE A 93 -7.75 -8.87 11.12
C ILE A 93 -7.79 -9.99 10.08
N SER A 94 -8.80 -10.85 10.19
CA SER A 94 -9.12 -11.85 9.18
C SER A 94 -10.53 -11.60 8.65
N HIS A 95 -10.63 -11.15 7.40
CA HIS A 95 -11.90 -10.94 6.73
C HIS A 95 -11.72 -11.05 5.20
N PRO A 96 -12.64 -11.68 4.44
CA PRO A 96 -12.50 -11.84 2.99
C PRO A 96 -12.33 -10.53 2.22
N SER A 97 -12.88 -9.43 2.74
CA SER A 97 -12.80 -8.10 2.11
C SER A 97 -11.72 -7.18 2.68
N VAL A 98 -10.75 -7.72 3.42
CA VAL A 98 -9.58 -6.99 3.94
C VAL A 98 -8.33 -7.78 3.62
N VAL A 99 -7.29 -7.10 3.13
CA VAL A 99 -6.02 -7.76 2.80
C VAL A 99 -5.45 -8.48 4.03
N SER A 100 -5.08 -9.75 3.85
CA SER A 100 -4.50 -10.56 4.93
C SER A 100 -3.00 -10.32 4.99
N VAL A 101 -2.51 -9.88 6.15
CA VAL A 101 -1.09 -9.75 6.46
C VAL A 101 -0.58 -11.08 6.99
N LEU A 102 0.44 -11.64 6.33
CA LEU A 102 1.05 -12.93 6.65
C LEU A 102 2.23 -12.78 7.61
N ASN A 103 3.01 -11.72 7.43
CA ASN A 103 4.22 -11.47 8.20
C ASN A 103 4.57 -9.97 8.13
N PHE A 104 5.35 -9.48 9.09
CA PHE A 104 5.94 -8.16 9.06
C PHE A 104 7.27 -8.17 9.80
N PHE A 105 8.29 -7.57 9.21
CA PHE A 105 9.65 -7.66 9.75
C PHE A 105 10.47 -6.41 9.44
N ARG A 106 11.61 -6.31 10.13
CA ARG A 106 12.61 -5.26 9.92
C ARG A 106 13.85 -5.86 9.28
N GLU A 107 14.32 -5.23 8.22
CA GLU A 107 15.56 -5.57 7.52
C GLU A 107 15.99 -4.33 6.71
N ASN A 108 17.25 -4.24 6.31
CA ASN A 108 17.75 -3.17 5.43
C ASN A 108 17.35 -1.76 5.93
N ASP A 109 17.42 -1.53 7.23
CA ASP A 109 17.05 -0.28 7.90
C ASP A 109 15.61 0.21 7.64
N THR A 110 14.72 -0.67 7.17
CA THR A 110 13.31 -0.37 6.92
C THR A 110 12.39 -1.50 7.41
N VAL A 111 11.08 -1.37 7.14
CA VAL A 111 10.04 -2.33 7.50
C VAL A 111 9.37 -2.88 6.23
N TYR A 112 9.14 -4.19 6.25
CA TYR A 112 8.43 -4.92 5.21
C TYR A 112 7.15 -5.53 5.79
N MET A 113 6.06 -5.45 5.02
CA MET A 113 4.79 -6.08 5.31
C MET A 113 4.48 -7.09 4.21
N VAL A 114 4.38 -8.36 4.57
CA VAL A 114 4.05 -9.47 3.67
C VAL A 114 2.55 -9.73 3.75
N MET A 115 1.92 -9.83 2.60
CA MET A 115 0.49 -10.03 2.45
C MET A 115 0.21 -11.02 1.33
N ASN A 116 -1.01 -11.55 1.30
CA ASN A 116 -1.48 -12.38 0.18
C ASN A 116 -1.29 -11.62 -1.14
N TYR A 117 -0.74 -12.30 -2.14
CA TYR A 117 -0.76 -11.80 -3.51
C TYR A 117 -2.18 -11.94 -4.07
N LEU A 118 -2.71 -10.85 -4.62
CA LEU A 118 -4.05 -10.82 -5.20
C LEU A 118 -3.97 -10.81 -6.73
N GLU A 119 -4.77 -11.65 -7.38
CA GLU A 119 -4.95 -11.67 -8.83
C GLU A 119 -6.29 -10.99 -9.18
N GLY A 120 -6.25 -10.05 -10.14
CA GLY A 120 -7.35 -9.14 -10.46
C GLY A 120 -6.87 -7.71 -10.72
N ALA A 121 -7.73 -6.73 -10.46
CA ALA A 121 -7.44 -5.31 -10.69
C ALA A 121 -8.14 -4.40 -9.69
N SER A 122 -7.61 -3.20 -9.48
CA SER A 122 -8.26 -2.17 -8.68
C SER A 122 -9.57 -1.70 -9.31
N LEU A 123 -10.54 -1.30 -8.48
CA LEU A 123 -11.80 -0.71 -8.94
C LEU A 123 -11.55 0.52 -9.83
N GLN A 124 -10.47 1.27 -9.57
CA GLN A 124 -10.04 2.37 -10.43
C GLN A 124 -9.68 1.90 -11.85
N GLU A 125 -8.95 0.80 -12.00
CA GLU A 125 -8.60 0.25 -13.33
C GLU A 125 -9.85 -0.19 -14.08
N PHE A 126 -10.80 -0.85 -13.42
CA PHE A 126 -12.11 -1.17 -14.02
C PHE A 126 -12.82 0.09 -14.56
N VAL A 127 -12.79 1.19 -13.80
CA VAL A 127 -13.39 2.46 -14.20
C VAL A 127 -12.67 3.07 -15.40
N ILE A 128 -11.33 3.07 -15.40
CA ILE A 128 -10.52 3.62 -16.49
C ILE A 128 -10.73 2.80 -17.77
N THR A 129 -10.58 1.48 -17.72
CA THR A 129 -10.75 0.60 -18.88
C THR A 129 -12.16 0.71 -19.47
N ALA A 130 -13.20 0.78 -18.63
CA ALA A 130 -14.56 0.95 -19.14
C ALA A 130 -14.77 2.30 -19.87
N ARG A 131 -14.13 3.39 -19.40
CA ARG A 131 -14.14 4.70 -20.07
C ARG A 131 -13.41 4.66 -21.40
N GLU A 132 -12.24 4.02 -21.47
CA GLU A 132 -11.47 3.83 -22.71
C GLU A 132 -12.26 3.06 -23.76
N LEU A 133 -12.99 2.01 -23.33
CA LEU A 133 -13.91 1.23 -24.16
C LEU A 133 -15.25 1.94 -24.45
N LYS A 134 -15.40 3.22 -24.05
CA LYS A 134 -16.61 4.04 -24.23
C LYS A 134 -17.90 3.37 -23.70
N ARG A 135 -17.78 2.55 -22.65
CA ARG A 135 -18.93 1.90 -22.02
C ARG A 135 -19.74 2.93 -21.24
N LYS A 136 -21.05 3.01 -21.52
CA LYS A 136 -21.97 3.91 -20.78
C LYS A 136 -22.15 3.53 -19.31
N LYS A 137 -22.05 2.24 -18.98
CA LYS A 137 -22.16 1.70 -17.62
C LYS A 137 -21.00 0.75 -17.36
N ILE A 138 -20.35 0.94 -16.22
CA ILE A 138 -19.21 0.13 -15.77
C ILE A 138 -19.75 -1.12 -15.07
N PHE A 139 -20.60 -0.89 -14.06
CA PHE A 139 -21.27 -1.93 -13.28
C PHE A 139 -22.77 -1.74 -13.29
N ARG A 140 -23.51 -2.84 -13.06
CA ARG A 140 -24.93 -2.77 -12.73
C ARG A 140 -25.08 -2.29 -11.28
N GLU A 141 -26.21 -1.67 -10.96
CA GLU A 141 -26.47 -1.21 -9.58
C GLU A 141 -26.37 -2.36 -8.56
N SER A 142 -26.91 -3.54 -8.91
CA SER A 142 -26.82 -4.73 -8.06
C SER A 142 -25.37 -5.12 -7.75
N THR A 143 -24.47 -5.03 -8.73
CA THR A 143 -23.04 -5.28 -8.53
C THR A 143 -22.44 -4.23 -7.59
N ILE A 144 -22.76 -2.95 -7.78
CA ILE A 144 -22.25 -1.87 -6.91
C ILE A 144 -22.70 -2.11 -5.46
N ARG A 145 -23.98 -2.44 -5.25
CA ARG A 145 -24.53 -2.74 -3.91
C ARG A 145 -23.83 -3.92 -3.26
N SER A 146 -23.64 -5.01 -4.00
CA SER A 146 -22.95 -6.20 -3.49
C SER A 146 -21.50 -5.89 -3.10
N LEU A 147 -20.76 -5.16 -3.95
CA LEU A 147 -19.38 -4.79 -3.66
C LEU A 147 -19.29 -3.88 -2.43
N PHE A 148 -20.21 -2.91 -2.31
CA PHE A 148 -20.26 -2.02 -1.15
C PHE A 148 -20.58 -2.77 0.14
N ASP A 149 -21.51 -3.72 0.11
CA ASP A 149 -21.86 -4.51 1.29
C ASP A 149 -20.66 -5.30 1.83
N ASP A 150 -19.94 -6.00 0.95
CA ASP A 150 -18.71 -6.73 1.29
C ASP A 150 -17.64 -5.79 1.90
N ILE A 151 -17.43 -4.61 1.30
CA ILE A 151 -16.49 -3.59 1.80
C ILE A 151 -16.90 -3.08 3.18
N LEU A 152 -18.19 -2.77 3.39
CA LEU A 152 -18.71 -2.28 4.67
C LEU A 152 -18.58 -3.33 5.77
N GLN A 153 -18.81 -4.60 5.46
CA GLN A 153 -18.58 -5.70 6.38
C GLN A 153 -17.10 -5.80 6.77
N GLY A 154 -16.18 -5.63 5.81
CA GLY A 154 -14.74 -5.56 6.09
C GLY A 154 -14.37 -4.37 6.97
N LEU A 155 -14.86 -3.17 6.66
CA LEU A 155 -14.61 -1.96 7.46
C LEU A 155 -15.14 -2.08 8.89
N ARG A 156 -16.29 -2.74 9.09
CA ARG A 156 -16.82 -3.02 10.42
C ARG A 156 -15.79 -3.81 11.26
N VAL A 157 -15.17 -4.85 10.69
CA VAL A 157 -14.15 -5.64 11.39
C VAL A 157 -12.90 -4.81 11.67
N VAL A 158 -12.44 -4.01 10.70
CA VAL A 158 -11.33 -3.06 10.88
C VAL A 158 -11.59 -2.12 12.06
N HIS A 159 -12.78 -1.52 12.12
CA HIS A 159 -13.15 -0.58 13.18
C HIS A 159 -13.27 -1.25 14.54
N GLN A 160 -13.74 -2.50 14.61
CA GLN A 160 -13.76 -3.29 15.85
C GLN A 160 -12.36 -3.52 16.44
N HIS A 161 -11.33 -3.54 15.58
CA HIS A 161 -9.92 -3.60 15.97
C HIS A 161 -9.30 -2.22 16.24
N LYS A 162 -10.13 -1.17 16.38
CA LYS A 162 -9.71 0.23 16.62
C LYS A 162 -8.77 0.78 15.55
N MET A 163 -8.84 0.24 14.34
CA MET A 163 -8.10 0.73 13.19
C MET A 163 -9.01 1.56 12.29
N LEU A 164 -8.41 2.52 11.58
CA LEU A 164 -9.04 3.26 10.50
C LEU A 164 -8.29 2.99 9.19
N HIS A 165 -9.01 2.94 8.06
CA HIS A 165 -8.36 2.78 6.76
C HIS A 165 -7.65 4.05 6.28
N LEU A 166 -8.29 5.22 6.50
CA LEU A 166 -7.76 6.57 6.24
C LEU A 166 -7.52 6.96 4.76
N ASP A 167 -7.74 6.05 3.80
CA ASP A 167 -7.50 6.31 2.37
C ASP A 167 -8.43 5.47 1.48
N ILE A 168 -9.72 5.41 1.83
CA ILE A 168 -10.70 4.66 1.03
C ILE A 168 -10.94 5.40 -0.28
N LYS A 169 -10.61 4.75 -1.40
CA LYS A 169 -10.80 5.24 -2.77
C LYS A 169 -10.77 4.06 -3.75
N PRO A 170 -11.23 4.23 -5.01
CA PRO A 170 -11.24 3.14 -6.00
C PRO A 170 -9.87 2.48 -6.24
N ALA A 171 -8.75 3.20 -6.09
CA ALA A 171 -7.41 2.60 -6.18
C ALA A 171 -7.11 1.57 -5.08
N ASN A 172 -7.76 1.70 -3.92
CA ASN A 172 -7.53 0.91 -2.72
C ASN A 172 -8.63 -0.14 -2.47
N VAL A 173 -9.51 -0.33 -3.45
CA VAL A 173 -10.47 -1.44 -3.51
C VAL A 173 -10.02 -2.35 -4.64
N PHE A 174 -9.42 -3.49 -4.30
CA PHE A 174 -9.00 -4.49 -5.28
C PHE A 174 -10.14 -5.45 -5.55
N ILE A 175 -10.45 -5.71 -6.82
CA ILE A 175 -11.44 -6.71 -7.23
C ILE A 175 -10.67 -7.93 -7.73
N THR A 176 -10.82 -9.05 -7.04
CA THR A 176 -10.17 -10.30 -7.46
C THR A 176 -10.84 -10.87 -8.72
N ASP A 177 -10.17 -11.82 -9.38
CA ASP A 177 -10.75 -12.54 -10.53
C ASP A 177 -12.05 -13.30 -10.16
N ASP A 178 -12.21 -13.69 -8.89
CA ASP A 178 -13.45 -14.25 -8.33
C ASP A 178 -14.52 -13.18 -8.01
N ASN A 179 -14.33 -11.93 -8.45
CA ASN A 179 -15.20 -10.79 -8.23
C ASN A 179 -15.41 -10.41 -6.75
N LYS A 180 -14.41 -10.64 -5.90
CA LYS A 180 -14.46 -10.25 -4.47
C LYS A 180 -13.73 -8.92 -4.25
N PRO A 181 -14.35 -7.94 -3.57
CA PRO A 181 -13.66 -6.70 -3.22
C PRO A 181 -12.81 -6.90 -1.97
N ILE A 182 -11.57 -6.44 -2.03
CA ILE A 182 -10.59 -6.48 -0.95
C ILE A 182 -10.04 -5.08 -0.71
N LEU A 183 -10.13 -4.59 0.52
CA LEU A 183 -9.49 -3.36 0.94
C LEU A 183 -7.98 -3.55 1.08
N ILE A 184 -7.22 -2.67 0.44
CA ILE A 184 -5.76 -2.67 0.42
C ILE A 184 -5.21 -1.29 0.79
N ASP A 185 -3.91 -1.22 1.06
CA ASP A 185 -3.17 0.04 1.26
C ASP A 185 -3.73 0.93 2.37
N PHE A 186 -3.67 0.43 3.60
CA PHE A 186 -3.98 1.20 4.81
C PHE A 186 -2.96 2.34 4.98
N GLY A 187 -3.44 3.46 5.51
CA GLY A 187 -2.78 4.76 5.41
C GLY A 187 -2.21 5.34 6.70
N ALA A 188 -2.04 4.56 7.77
CA ALA A 188 -1.68 5.11 9.08
C ALA A 188 -0.31 5.81 9.06
N ALA A 189 0.67 5.23 8.36
CA ALA A 189 1.97 5.88 8.18
C ALA A 189 1.88 7.18 7.36
N ARG A 190 0.90 7.32 6.46
CA ARG A 190 0.68 8.55 5.68
C ARG A 190 0.14 9.65 6.57
N GLU A 191 -0.84 9.33 7.41
CA GLU A 191 -1.47 10.29 8.31
C GLU A 191 -0.45 10.94 9.25
N VAL A 192 0.43 10.14 9.86
CA VAL A 192 1.41 10.65 10.82
C VAL A 192 2.45 11.57 10.15
N LEU A 193 2.87 11.23 8.93
CA LEU A 193 3.78 12.09 8.15
C LEU A 193 3.12 13.42 7.76
N ASN A 194 1.80 13.42 7.51
CA ASN A 194 1.04 14.62 7.16
C ASN A 194 0.86 15.57 8.35
N GLN A 195 0.64 15.03 9.56
CA GLN A 195 0.42 15.85 10.75
C GLN A 195 1.68 16.61 11.19
N GLN A 196 2.87 16.06 10.96
CA GLN A 196 4.11 16.60 11.51
C GLN A 196 4.86 17.58 10.59
N ASP A 197 4.64 17.57 9.27
CA ASP A 197 5.31 18.52 8.39
C ASP A 197 4.34 19.12 7.35
N LYS A 198 3.90 20.36 7.65
CA LYS A 198 3.00 21.17 6.78
C LYS A 198 3.59 21.50 5.41
N ARG A 199 4.87 21.20 5.16
CA ARG A 199 5.50 21.31 3.82
C ARG A 199 5.10 20.16 2.91
N PHE A 200 4.54 19.07 3.45
CA PHE A 200 3.81 18.11 2.64
C PHE A 200 2.48 18.73 2.22
N ARG A 201 2.22 18.77 0.91
CA ARG A 201 0.89 19.11 0.40
C ARG A 201 -0.16 18.28 1.14
N PRO A 202 -1.37 18.81 1.41
CA PRO A 202 -2.43 18.03 2.03
C PRO A 202 -2.57 16.70 1.28
N MET A 203 -2.27 15.61 1.97
CA MET A 203 -2.07 14.28 1.39
C MET A 203 -3.28 13.38 1.65
N TYR A 204 -4.45 14.00 1.65
CA TYR A 204 -5.70 13.29 1.39
C TYR A 204 -5.94 13.24 -0.12
N THR A 205 -6.66 12.22 -0.57
CA THR A 205 -7.09 12.16 -1.97
C THR A 205 -8.26 13.13 -2.15
N PRO A 206 -8.12 14.23 -2.92
CA PRO A 206 -9.21 15.20 -3.11
C PRO A 206 -10.45 14.53 -3.69
N GLY A 207 -11.62 14.89 -3.18
CA GLY A 207 -12.90 14.28 -3.56
C GLY A 207 -13.24 12.97 -2.82
N PHE A 208 -12.33 12.43 -2.00
CA PHE A 208 -12.57 11.22 -1.20
C PHE A 208 -12.42 11.44 0.32
N ALA A 209 -11.69 12.47 0.74
CA ALA A 209 -11.63 12.83 2.16
C ALA A 209 -12.85 13.64 2.61
N ALA A 210 -13.27 13.38 3.84
CA ALA A 210 -14.34 14.13 4.51
C ALA A 210 -13.92 15.59 4.78
N PRO A 211 -14.87 16.53 4.92
CA PRO A 211 -14.62 17.94 5.24
C PRO A 211 -13.89 18.16 6.56
#